data_AF-A0A940TQP1-F1
#
_entry.id   AF-A0A940TQP1-F1
#
_cell.length_a   1.000
_cell.length_b   1.000
_cell.length_c   1.000
_cell.angle_alpha   90.00
_cell.angle_beta   90.00
_cell.angle_gamma   90.00
#
_symmetry.space_group_name_H-M   'P 1'
#
loop_
_entity.id
_entity.type
_entity.pdbx_description
1 polymer ?
#
loop_
_entity_poly.entity_id
_entity_poly.type
_entity_poly.pdbx_seq_one_letter_code
_entity_poly.pdbx_strand_id
1 'polypeptide(L)' 'MKDSNLGIIQGDAVPQHFIPHLIGPYHAGRFPFDRIITFYNFRDINQAIADAEHGHTVKPVLRISET' A
#
# COMPACT_ATOMS: atom_id res chain seq x y z
N MET A 1 -25.69 21.39 -8.11
CA MET A 1 -25.67 19.99 -8.57
C MET A 1 -24.37 19.41 -8.03
N LYS A 2 -24.44 18.41 -7.15
CA LYS A 2 -23.30 17.94 -6.35
C LYS A 2 -22.28 17.30 -7.29
N ASP A 3 -21.03 17.77 -7.29
CA ASP A 3 -19.95 17.22 -8.10
C ASP A 3 -19.81 15.73 -7.79
N SER A 4 -20.11 14.89 -8.78
CA SER A 4 -19.94 13.44 -8.69
C SER A 4 -18.45 13.15 -8.70
N ASN A 5 -17.87 12.86 -7.54
CA ASN A 5 -16.47 12.48 -7.46
C ASN A 5 -16.30 11.07 -8.05
N LEU A 6 -15.81 10.97 -9.29
CA LEU A 6 -15.48 9.70 -9.93
C LEU A 6 -14.15 9.19 -9.34
N GLY A 7 -14.23 8.41 -8.28
CA GLY A 7 -13.08 7.71 -7.71
C GLY A 7 -12.81 6.41 -8.47
N ILE A 8 -11.61 6.25 -9.03
CA ILE A 8 -11.14 4.99 -9.59
C ILE A 8 -10.27 4.30 -8.55
N ILE A 9 -10.68 3.13 -8.09
CA ILE A 9 -9.88 2.29 -7.17
C ILE A 9 -9.16 1.25 -8.01
N GLN A 10 -7.84 1.12 -7.83
CA GLN A 10 -7.01 0.11 -8.51
C GLN A 10 -7.17 0.10 -10.05
N GLY A 11 -7.46 1.25 -10.67
CA GLY A 11 -7.67 1.31 -12.12
C GLY A 11 -8.95 0.60 -12.60
N ASP A 12 -9.97 0.47 -11.75
CA ASP A 12 -11.23 -0.28 -12.01
C ASP A 12 -11.04 -1.80 -12.09
N ALA A 13 -9.94 -2.31 -11.55
CA ALA A 13 -9.71 -3.75 -11.45
C ALA A 13 -10.64 -4.40 -10.44
N VAL A 14 -11.07 -5.64 -10.71
CA VAL A 14 -11.81 -6.49 -9.76
C VAL A 14 -10.83 -7.04 -8.72
N PRO A 15 -10.86 -6.59 -7.44
CA PRO A 15 -9.81 -6.91 -6.47
C PRO A 15 -9.66 -8.41 -6.19
N GLN A 16 -10.79 -9.14 -6.18
CA GLN A 16 -10.83 -10.59 -5.95
C GLN A 16 -10.11 -11.39 -7.03
N HIS A 17 -9.96 -10.84 -8.23
CA HIS A 17 -9.19 -11.46 -9.32
C HIS A 17 -7.79 -10.87 -9.44
N PHE A 18 -7.68 -9.55 -9.29
CA PHE A 18 -6.44 -8.82 -9.54
C PHE A 18 -5.38 -9.08 -8.46
N ILE A 19 -5.75 -9.12 -7.18
CA ILE A 19 -4.79 -9.37 -6.10
C ILE A 19 -4.16 -10.78 -6.23
N PRO A 20 -4.93 -11.88 -6.39
CA PRO A 20 -4.33 -13.20 -6.64
C PRO A 20 -3.44 -13.23 -7.88
N HIS A 21 -3.80 -12.50 -8.94
CA HIS A 21 -2.97 -12.39 -10.15
C HIS A 21 -1.60 -11.74 -9.87
N LEU A 22 -1.51 -10.76 -8.97
CA LEU A 22 -0.25 -10.09 -8.61
C LEU A 22 0.65 -10.91 -7.67
N ILE A 23 0.08 -11.83 -6.89
CA ILE A 23 0.83 -12.68 -5.95
C ILE A 23 1.78 -13.64 -6.68
N GLY A 24 1.36 -14.21 -7.82
CA GLY A 24 2.21 -15.11 -8.61
C GLY A 24 3.52 -14.46 -9.07
N PRO A 25 3.48 -13.31 -9.78
CA PRO A 25 4.65 -12.54 -10.16
C PRO A 25 5.53 -12.10 -8.98
N TYR A 26 4.95 -11.77 -7.82
CA TYR A 26 5.72 -11.46 -6.61
C TYR A 26 6.53 -12.68 -6.14
N HIS A 27 5.91 -13.86 -6.01
CA HIS A 27 6.61 -15.09 -5.65
C HIS A 27 7.68 -15.50 -6.69
N ALA A 28 7.45 -15.19 -7.96
CA ALA A 28 8.43 -15.41 -9.03
C ALA A 28 9.56 -14.36 -9.06
N GLY A 29 9.59 -13.39 -8.15
CA GLY A 29 10.58 -12.31 -8.11
C GLY A 29 10.44 -11.27 -9.23
N ARG A 30 9.33 -11.30 -9.99
CA ARG A 30 9.06 -10.42 -11.14
C ARG A 30 8.26 -9.18 -10.78
N PHE A 31 7.68 -9.13 -9.59
CA PHE A 31 6.95 -7.99 -9.07
C PHE A 31 7.31 -7.72 -7.60
N PRO A 32 8.49 -7.13 -7.33
CA PRO A 32 9.01 -6.94 -5.97
C PRO A 32 8.38 -5.69 -5.30
N PHE A 33 7.07 -5.73 -5.07
CA PHE A 33 6.33 -4.61 -4.46
C PHE A 33 6.72 -4.38 -2.98
N ASP A 34 7.29 -5.37 -2.31
CA ASP A 34 7.78 -5.29 -0.95
C ASP A 34 8.90 -4.25 -0.78
N ARG A 35 9.67 -3.98 -1.85
CA ARG A 35 10.78 -3.01 -1.83
C ARG A 35 10.37 -1.57 -1.58
N ILE A 36 9.10 -1.22 -1.83
CA ILE A 36 8.59 0.14 -1.59
C ILE A 36 7.92 0.28 -0.21
N ILE A 37 7.86 -0.81 0.56
CA ILE A 37 7.23 -0.84 1.87
C ILE A 37 8.25 -0.47 2.95
N THR A 38 7.84 0.40 3.88
CA THR A 38 8.55 0.60 5.15
C THR A 38 7.60 0.31 6.29
N PHE A 39 8.04 -0.52 7.23
CA PHE A 39 7.23 -0.93 8.37
C PHE A 39 7.45 -0.01 9.57
N TYR A 40 6.36 0.34 10.24
CA TYR A 40 6.35 1.10 11.48
C TYR A 40 5.53 0.33 12.54
N ASN A 41 5.86 0.50 13.81
CA ASN A 41 4.95 0.02 14.86
C ASN A 41 3.69 0.88 14.87
N PHE A 42 2.56 0.34 15.31
CA PHE A 42 1.31 1.10 15.39
C PHE A 42 1.46 2.42 16.17
N ARG A 43 2.24 2.42 17.25
CA ARG A 43 2.51 3.61 18.08
C ARG A 43 3.27 4.73 17.34
N ASP A 44 3.96 4.39 16.24
CA ASP A 44 4.80 5.31 15.48
C ASP A 44 4.05 5.92 14.28
N ILE A 45 2.71 5.93 14.30
CA ILE A 45 1.86 6.40 13.18
C ILE A 45 2.19 7.82 12.70
N ASN A 46 2.47 8.75 13.62
CA ASN A 46 2.81 10.13 13.26
C ASN A 46 4.13 10.22 12.49
N GLN A 47 5.12 9.38 12.86
CA GLN A 47 6.39 9.30 12.13
C GLN A 47 6.17 8.70 10.74
N ALA A 48 5.38 7.64 10.63
CA ALA A 48 5.05 7.00 9.36
C ALA A 48 4.38 7.98 8.36
N ILE A 49 3.51 8.86 8.86
CA ILE A 49 2.88 9.93 8.06
C ILE A 49 3.92 10.97 7.64
N ALA A 50 4.71 11.49 8.58
CA ALA A 50 5.72 12.49 8.29
C ALA A 50 6.73 11.99 7.24
N ASP A 51 7.21 10.75 7.36
CA ASP A 51 8.15 10.17 6.40
C ASP A 51 7.54 9.97 5.01
N ALA A 52 6.23 9.70 4.92
CA ALA A 52 5.53 9.64 3.64
C ALA A 52 5.38 11.03 3.00
N GLU A 53 5.04 12.05 3.78
CA GLU A 53 4.88 13.43 3.31
C GLU A 53 6.21 14.05 2.83
N HIS A 54 7.32 13.73 3.50
CA HIS A 54 8.66 14.19 3.13
C HIS A 54 9.34 13.31 2.07
N GLY A 55 8.67 12.24 1.61
CA GLY A 55 9.18 11.34 0.59
C GLY A 55 10.29 10.39 1.05
N HIS A 56 10.55 10.28 2.36
CA HIS A 56 11.45 9.28 2.92
C HIS A 56 10.91 7.85 2.78
N THR A 57 9.58 7.69 2.78
CA THR A 57 8.90 6.41 2.60
C THR A 57 7.87 6.49 1.48
N VAL A 58 7.86 5.50 0.59
CA VAL A 58 6.86 5.41 -0.49
C VAL A 58 5.54 4.80 0.03
N LYS A 59 5.59 3.66 0.71
CA LYS A 59 4.41 2.98 1.27
C LYS A 59 4.61 2.61 2.74
N PRO A 60 4.17 3.45 3.69
CA PRO A 60 4.20 3.07 5.10
C PRO A 60 3.17 1.96 5.39
N VAL A 61 3.56 0.97 6.17
CA VAL A 61 2.67 -0.10 6.66
C VAL A 61 2.81 -0.20 8.19
N LEU A 62 1.69 -0.04 8.90
CA LEU A 62 1.65 -0.17 10.34
C LEU A 62 1.50 -1.64 10.74
N ARG A 63 2.35 -2.10 11.66
CA ARG A 63 2.17 -3.39 12.34
C ARG A 63 1.22 -3.19 13.52
N ILE A 64 0.05 -3.81 13.45
CA ILE A 64 -1.04 -3.66 14.43
C ILE A 64 -0.91 -4.66 15.59
N SER A 65 -0.24 -5.79 15.38
CA SER A 65 0.07 -6.78 16.41
C SER A 65 1.58 -6.81 16.72
N GLU A 66 1.94 -6.93 17.99
CA GLU A 66 3.28 -7.38 18.36
C GLU A 66 3.37 -8.90 18.12
N THR A 67 4.46 -9.34 17.49
CA THR A 67 4.77 -10.78 17.32
C THR A 67 5.77 -11.18 18.39
#